data_AF-A0A7K2P1F5-F1
#
_entry.id   AF-A0A7K2P1F5-F1
#
_cell.length_a   1.000
_cell.length_b   1.000
_cell.length_c   1.000
_cell.angle_alpha   90.00
_cell.angle_beta   90.00
_cell.angle_gamma   90.00
#
_symmetry.space_group_name_H-M   'P 1'
#
loop_
_entity.id
_entity.type
_entity.pdbx_description
1 polymer ?
#
loop_
_entity_poly.entity_id
_entity_poly.type
_entity_poly.pdbx_seq_one_letter_code
_entity_poly.pdbx_strand_id
1 'polypeptide(L)'
;MFVLALRSIRRRPGRFLATLLSAFLGAAIIMTFNSMHDTAGQDGVDPVSSETLGTAAGVVGGYGTLLVFFAVASTLTVNVRQRTAELDLLRCSGATPAQIKRMVVGEAVAVALVGAALAIGPAMLGGRALLDMFQDSGQVARSVDYSFGPVALLSGVDITLLASAGAAFLAVRRLTRGGRERTRAKRFLAGAALVTGASAAGATFLFSATDEMLMAAPAYGAILLSVGFALLSPR
;
A
#
# COMPACT_ATOMS: atom_id res chain seq x y z
N MET A 1 -19.70 16.88 -5.18
CA MET A 1 -18.25 16.77 -4.91
C MET A 1 -17.57 15.78 -5.86
N PHE A 2 -18.02 14.52 -5.97
CA PHE A 2 -17.45 13.52 -6.91
C PHE A 2 -17.43 13.95 -8.39
N VAL A 3 -18.49 14.63 -8.86
CA VAL A 3 -18.58 15.14 -10.25
C VAL A 3 -17.54 16.24 -10.54
N LEU A 4 -17.16 17.04 -9.54
CA LEU A 4 -16.09 18.05 -9.69
C LEU A 4 -14.70 17.39 -9.71
N ALA A 5 -14.50 16.33 -8.93
CA ALA A 5 -13.27 15.53 -8.95
C ALA A 5 -13.05 14.86 -10.33
N LEU A 6 -14.08 14.26 -10.92
CA LEU A 6 -13.98 13.67 -12.28
C LEU A 6 -13.67 14.72 -13.36
N ARG A 7 -14.25 15.93 -13.26
CA ARG A 7 -13.96 17.03 -14.22
C ARG A 7 -12.53 17.59 -14.08
N SER A 8 -11.95 17.56 -12.87
CA SER A 8 -10.56 17.94 -12.58
C SER A 8 -9.56 17.02 -13.29
N ILE A 9 -9.81 15.69 -13.28
CA ILE A 9 -8.95 14.68 -13.91
C ILE A 9 -8.81 14.91 -15.41
N ARG A 10 -9.92 15.23 -16.09
CA ARG A 10 -9.93 15.45 -17.55
C ARG A 10 -9.13 16.67 -18.02
N ARG A 11 -8.92 17.68 -17.18
CA ARG A 11 -8.27 18.94 -17.60
C ARG A 11 -6.77 18.99 -17.36
N ARG A 12 -6.18 18.09 -16.54
CA ARG A 12 -4.72 18.04 -16.26
C ARG A 12 -4.22 16.60 -16.04
N PRO A 13 -4.16 15.76 -17.09
CA PRO A 13 -3.85 14.32 -16.96
C PRO A 13 -2.46 14.03 -16.36
N GLY A 14 -1.45 14.85 -16.67
CA GLY A 14 -0.07 14.62 -16.20
C GLY A 14 0.11 14.65 -14.68
N ARG A 15 -0.72 15.39 -13.94
CA ARG A 15 -0.62 15.48 -12.47
C ARG A 15 -1.24 14.26 -11.77
N PHE A 16 -2.30 13.73 -12.34
CA PHE A 16 -2.98 12.55 -11.82
C PHE A 16 -2.30 11.24 -12.24
N LEU A 17 -1.52 11.26 -13.32
CA LEU A 17 -0.82 10.10 -13.83
C LEU A 17 0.11 9.47 -12.79
N ALA A 18 0.87 10.26 -12.02
CA ALA A 18 1.77 9.72 -11.00
C ALA A 18 1.01 9.00 -9.87
N THR A 19 -0.07 9.60 -9.38
CA THR A 19 -0.91 8.98 -8.34
C THR A 19 -1.66 7.76 -8.89
N LEU A 20 -2.13 7.86 -10.13
CA LEU A 20 -2.79 6.75 -10.83
C LEU A 20 -1.83 5.58 -11.01
N LEU A 21 -0.63 5.82 -11.53
CA LEU A 21 0.41 4.80 -11.70
C LEU A 21 0.78 4.16 -10.38
N SER A 22 0.98 4.96 -9.32
CA SER A 22 1.32 4.42 -7.99
C SER A 22 0.19 3.55 -7.42
N ALA A 23 -1.08 3.94 -7.60
CA ALA A 23 -2.23 3.16 -7.16
C ALA A 23 -2.44 1.91 -8.01
N PHE A 24 -2.31 2.04 -9.33
CA PHE A 24 -2.38 0.94 -10.30
C PHE A 24 -1.32 -0.13 -10.02
N LEU A 25 -0.05 0.28 -9.92
CA LEU A 25 1.05 -0.66 -9.71
C LEU A 25 0.93 -1.32 -8.33
N GLY A 26 0.52 -0.56 -7.32
CA GLY A 26 0.30 -1.10 -5.98
C GLY A 26 -0.83 -2.11 -5.94
N ALA A 27 -1.99 -1.78 -6.52
CA ALA A 27 -3.11 -2.70 -6.64
C ALA A 27 -2.71 -3.95 -7.44
N ALA A 28 -1.97 -3.79 -8.54
CA ALA A 28 -1.55 -4.90 -9.39
C ALA A 28 -0.68 -5.89 -8.63
N ILE A 29 0.31 -5.40 -7.89
CA ILE A 29 1.19 -6.23 -7.05
C ILE A 29 0.36 -6.93 -5.97
N ILE A 30 -0.46 -6.20 -5.20
CA ILE A 30 -1.24 -6.77 -4.10
C ILE A 30 -2.21 -7.84 -4.59
N MET A 31 -2.93 -7.59 -5.69
CA MET A 31 -3.87 -8.54 -6.29
C MET A 31 -3.15 -9.78 -6.84
N THR A 32 -1.98 -9.60 -7.48
CA THR A 32 -1.16 -10.70 -8.00
C THR A 32 -0.82 -11.67 -6.88
N PHE A 33 -0.26 -11.18 -5.78
CA PHE A 33 0.14 -12.05 -4.66
C PHE A 33 -1.07 -12.60 -3.88
N ASN A 34 -2.11 -11.80 -3.63
CA ASN A 34 -3.30 -12.31 -2.94
C ASN A 34 -4.12 -13.30 -3.78
N SER A 35 -3.96 -13.34 -5.11
CA SER A 35 -4.57 -14.40 -5.92
C SER A 35 -3.98 -15.79 -5.64
N MET A 36 -2.79 -15.87 -5.04
CA MET A 36 -2.25 -17.13 -4.54
C MET A 36 -3.04 -17.65 -3.33
N HIS A 37 -3.65 -16.77 -2.52
CA HIS A 37 -4.57 -17.19 -1.45
C HIS A 37 -5.88 -17.77 -2.02
N ASP A 38 -6.41 -17.17 -3.09
CA ASP A 38 -7.58 -17.71 -3.77
C ASP A 38 -7.28 -19.07 -4.43
N THR A 39 -6.09 -19.22 -5.00
CA THR A 39 -5.63 -20.48 -5.61
C THR A 39 -5.37 -21.56 -4.55
N ALA A 40 -4.75 -21.21 -3.42
CA ALA A 40 -4.51 -22.13 -2.31
C ALA A 40 -5.81 -22.66 -1.67
N GLY A 41 -6.88 -21.85 -1.66
CA GLY A 41 -8.16 -22.19 -1.05
C GLY A 41 -9.07 -23.08 -1.91
N GLN A 42 -8.61 -23.55 -3.08
CA GLN A 42 -9.43 -24.40 -3.94
C GLN A 42 -9.49 -25.85 -3.47
N ASP A 43 -10.64 -26.47 -3.66
CA ASP A 43 -10.83 -27.90 -3.40
C ASP A 43 -9.92 -28.73 -4.33
N GLY A 44 -9.13 -29.64 -3.75
CA GLY A 44 -8.23 -30.54 -4.50
C GLY A 44 -6.78 -30.08 -4.59
N VAL A 45 -6.42 -28.95 -3.99
CA VAL A 45 -5.01 -28.52 -3.84
C VAL A 45 -4.36 -29.33 -2.72
N ASP A 46 -3.17 -29.87 -2.97
CA ASP A 46 -2.43 -30.62 -1.95
C ASP A 46 -1.93 -29.69 -0.81
N PRO A 47 -1.76 -30.21 0.41
CA PRO A 47 -1.40 -29.38 1.57
C PRO A 47 -0.09 -28.60 1.38
N VAL A 48 0.89 -29.15 0.67
CA VAL A 48 2.21 -28.53 0.45
C VAL A 48 2.10 -27.35 -0.51
N SER A 49 1.37 -27.51 -1.61
CA SER A 49 1.06 -26.43 -2.56
C SER A 49 0.26 -25.32 -1.88
N SER A 50 -0.75 -25.67 -1.08
CA SER A 50 -1.56 -24.70 -0.33
C SER A 50 -0.72 -23.89 0.67
N GLU A 51 0.16 -24.55 1.42
CA GLU A 51 1.07 -23.90 2.37
C GLU A 51 2.04 -22.95 1.65
N THR A 52 2.64 -23.40 0.54
CA THR A 52 3.57 -22.59 -0.26
C THR A 52 2.90 -21.32 -0.82
N LEU A 53 1.73 -21.48 -1.44
CA LEU A 53 0.96 -20.37 -2.01
C LEU A 53 0.46 -19.41 -0.92
N GLY A 54 0.01 -19.96 0.22
CA GLY A 54 -0.39 -19.19 1.39
C GLY A 54 0.75 -18.36 1.97
N THR A 55 1.94 -18.96 2.09
CA THR A 55 3.16 -18.28 2.55
C THR A 55 3.53 -17.13 1.62
N ALA A 56 3.59 -17.39 0.32
CA ALA A 56 3.92 -16.39 -0.69
C ALA A 56 2.93 -15.22 -0.67
N ALA A 57 1.63 -15.50 -0.54
CA ALA A 57 0.58 -14.50 -0.43
C ALA A 57 0.72 -13.68 0.87
N GLY A 58 0.90 -14.33 2.01
CA GLY A 58 0.93 -13.70 3.33
C GLY A 58 2.12 -12.77 3.51
N VAL A 59 3.31 -13.25 3.16
CA VAL A 59 4.55 -12.46 3.19
C VAL A 59 4.40 -11.25 2.28
N VAL A 60 4.22 -11.46 0.98
CA VAL A 60 4.28 -10.34 0.02
C VAL A 60 3.05 -9.44 0.09
N GLY A 61 1.87 -9.98 0.35
CA GLY A 61 0.64 -9.20 0.58
C GLY A 61 0.77 -8.27 1.79
N GLY A 62 1.35 -8.77 2.89
CA GLY A 62 1.63 -8.00 4.10
C GLY A 62 2.63 -6.86 3.86
N TYR A 63 3.83 -7.17 3.37
CA TYR A 63 4.86 -6.14 3.10
C TYR A 63 4.47 -5.19 1.98
N GLY A 64 3.89 -5.73 0.91
CA GLY A 64 3.45 -4.97 -0.26
C GLY A 64 2.50 -3.84 0.13
N THR A 65 1.58 -4.10 1.07
CA THR A 65 0.67 -3.09 1.60
C THR A 65 1.39 -1.87 2.14
N LEU A 66 2.42 -2.07 2.96
CA LEU A 66 3.20 -0.97 3.54
C LEU A 66 3.99 -0.21 2.46
N LEU A 67 4.62 -0.93 1.54
CA LEU A 67 5.38 -0.31 0.44
C LEU A 67 4.48 0.53 -0.46
N VAL A 68 3.30 0.00 -0.83
CA VAL A 68 2.29 0.72 -1.61
C VAL A 68 1.79 1.94 -0.87
N PHE A 69 1.51 1.82 0.43
CA PHE A 69 1.15 2.97 1.26
C PHE A 69 2.19 4.08 1.20
N PHE A 70 3.47 3.76 1.39
CA PHE A 70 4.55 4.74 1.35
C PHE A 70 4.72 5.35 -0.04
N ALA A 71 4.67 4.55 -1.10
CA ALA A 71 4.79 5.03 -2.48
C ALA A 71 3.67 6.02 -2.83
N VAL A 72 2.41 5.68 -2.50
CA VAL A 72 1.26 6.54 -2.74
C VAL A 72 1.32 7.79 -1.87
N ALA A 73 1.67 7.65 -0.58
CA ALA A 73 1.82 8.77 0.34
C ALA A 73 2.91 9.77 -0.10
N SER A 74 4.04 9.27 -0.58
CA SER A 74 5.13 10.10 -1.10
C SER A 74 4.67 10.89 -2.32
N THR A 75 4.13 10.19 -3.32
CA THR A 75 3.62 10.78 -4.56
C THR A 75 2.54 11.83 -4.28
N LEU A 76 1.58 11.50 -3.42
CA LEU A 76 0.48 12.39 -3.11
C LEU A 76 0.93 13.60 -2.29
N THR A 77 1.92 13.44 -1.41
CA THR A 77 2.53 14.56 -0.70
C THR A 77 3.18 15.54 -1.68
N VAL A 78 3.92 15.03 -2.68
CA VAL A 78 4.53 15.87 -3.72
C VAL A 78 3.45 16.58 -4.54
N ASN A 79 2.42 15.86 -4.99
CA ASN A 79 1.31 16.42 -5.76
C ASN A 79 0.53 17.51 -5.01
N VAL A 80 0.25 17.30 -3.72
CA VAL A 80 -0.43 18.31 -2.89
C VAL A 80 0.49 19.51 -2.67
N ARG A 81 1.80 19.31 -2.44
CA ARG A 81 2.77 20.42 -2.28
C ARG A 81 2.81 21.32 -3.52
N GLN A 82 2.81 20.74 -4.72
CA GLN A 82 2.77 21.48 -5.98
C GLN A 82 1.45 22.26 -6.20
N ARG A 83 0.40 21.98 -5.42
CA ARG A 83 -0.92 22.63 -5.48
C ARG A 83 -1.21 23.56 -4.29
N THR A 84 -0.23 23.77 -3.41
CA THR A 84 -0.44 24.58 -2.20
C THR A 84 -0.94 25.99 -2.53
N ALA A 85 -0.41 26.63 -3.59
CA ALA A 85 -0.90 27.94 -4.04
C ALA A 85 -2.37 27.93 -4.50
N GLU A 86 -2.80 26.88 -5.22
CA GLU A 86 -4.20 26.71 -5.62
C GLU A 86 -5.10 26.52 -4.38
N LEU A 87 -4.63 25.74 -3.39
CA LEU A 87 -5.35 25.51 -2.14
C LEU A 87 -5.42 26.76 -1.27
N ASP A 88 -4.38 27.58 -1.23
CA ASP A 88 -4.36 28.82 -0.47
C ASP A 88 -5.28 29.88 -1.10
N LEU A 89 -5.37 29.96 -2.44
CA LEU A 89 -6.37 30.78 -3.13
C LEU A 89 -7.81 30.37 -2.77
N LEU A 90 -8.07 29.06 -2.67
CA LEU A 90 -9.36 28.55 -2.19
C LEU A 90 -9.63 28.95 -0.72
N ARG A 91 -8.59 29.00 0.13
CA ARG A 91 -8.73 29.46 1.52
C ARG A 91 -9.01 30.96 1.59
N CYS A 92 -8.36 31.76 0.75
CA CYS A 92 -8.62 33.20 0.65
C CYS A 92 -10.05 33.53 0.19
N SER A 93 -10.67 32.63 -0.58
CA SER A 93 -12.09 32.74 -0.98
C SER A 93 -13.07 32.13 0.03
N GLY A 94 -12.59 31.70 1.21
CA GLY A 94 -13.43 31.24 2.33
C GLY A 94 -13.57 29.73 2.47
N ALA A 95 -12.83 28.92 1.70
CA ALA A 95 -12.89 27.46 1.85
C ALA A 95 -12.32 27.02 3.21
N THR A 96 -13.08 26.19 3.92
CA THR A 96 -12.67 25.63 5.21
C THR A 96 -11.62 24.51 5.05
N PRO A 97 -10.72 24.29 6.03
CA PRO A 97 -9.76 23.18 6.00
C PRO A 97 -10.42 21.80 5.85
N ALA A 98 -11.63 21.63 6.38
CA ALA A 98 -12.41 20.41 6.25
C ALA A 98 -12.92 20.18 4.81
N GLN A 99 -13.32 21.23 4.10
CA GLN A 99 -13.73 21.16 2.69
C GLN A 99 -12.53 20.78 1.80
N ILE A 100 -11.36 21.39 2.02
CA ILE A 100 -10.13 21.08 1.28
C ILE A 100 -9.72 19.62 1.51
N LYS A 101 -9.74 19.18 2.77
CA LYS A 101 -9.44 17.78 3.14
C LYS A 101 -10.36 16.80 2.41
N ARG A 102 -11.68 17.01 2.47
CA ARG A 102 -12.66 16.13 1.81
C ARG A 102 -12.48 16.12 0.29
N MET A 103 -12.16 17.26 -0.31
CA MET A 103 -11.90 17.37 -1.74
C MET A 103 -10.67 16.56 -2.16
N VAL A 104 -9.52 16.74 -1.49
CA VAL A 104 -8.27 16.04 -1.83
C VAL A 104 -8.39 14.53 -1.59
N VAL A 105 -9.02 14.11 -0.49
CA VAL A 105 -9.28 12.68 -0.24
C VAL A 105 -10.22 12.11 -1.31
N GLY A 106 -11.26 12.86 -1.71
CA GLY A 106 -12.15 12.44 -2.79
C GLY A 106 -11.44 12.29 -4.14
N GLU A 107 -10.53 13.20 -4.49
CA GLU A 107 -9.69 13.06 -5.69
C GLU A 107 -8.81 11.81 -5.61
N ALA A 108 -8.12 11.59 -4.49
CA ALA A 108 -7.25 10.44 -4.29
C ALA A 108 -8.02 9.12 -4.37
N VAL A 109 -9.20 9.04 -3.74
CA VAL A 109 -10.08 7.86 -3.79
C VAL A 109 -10.57 7.58 -5.20
N ALA A 110 -11.02 8.60 -5.93
CA ALA A 110 -11.46 8.41 -7.31
C ALA A 110 -10.35 7.87 -8.21
N VAL A 111 -9.13 8.40 -8.07
CA VAL A 111 -7.95 7.93 -8.81
C VAL A 111 -7.57 6.51 -8.40
N ALA A 112 -7.61 6.20 -7.10
CA ALA A 112 -7.33 4.88 -6.57
C ALA A 112 -8.29 3.81 -7.12
N LEU A 113 -9.59 4.11 -7.18
CA LEU A 113 -10.59 3.22 -7.76
C LEU A 113 -10.32 2.93 -9.24
N VAL A 114 -9.99 3.97 -10.02
CA VAL A 114 -9.62 3.79 -11.43
C VAL A 114 -8.33 2.98 -11.55
N GLY A 115 -7.32 3.27 -10.74
CA GLY A 115 -6.07 2.52 -10.71
C GLY A 115 -6.27 1.04 -10.37
N ALA A 116 -7.07 0.75 -9.35
CA ALA A 116 -7.40 -0.62 -8.93
C ALA A 116 -8.19 -1.37 -10.01
N ALA A 117 -9.17 -0.73 -10.64
CA ALA A 117 -9.92 -1.33 -11.74
C ALA A 117 -9.02 -1.67 -12.94
N LEU A 118 -8.11 -0.76 -13.30
CA LEU A 118 -7.14 -0.99 -14.38
C LEU A 118 -6.12 -2.08 -14.03
N ALA A 119 -5.84 -2.28 -12.74
CA ALA A 119 -4.86 -3.25 -12.26
C ALA A 119 -5.34 -4.71 -12.38
N ILE A 120 -6.65 -4.97 -12.46
CA ILE A 120 -7.21 -6.33 -12.47
C ILE A 120 -6.62 -7.19 -13.60
N GLY A 121 -6.61 -6.68 -14.84
CA GLY A 121 -6.09 -7.44 -15.98
C GLY A 121 -4.60 -7.81 -15.84
N PRO A 122 -3.71 -6.84 -15.61
CA PRO A 122 -2.30 -7.11 -15.33
C PRO A 122 -2.06 -7.99 -14.11
N ALA A 123 -2.89 -7.86 -13.06
CA ALA A 123 -2.78 -8.70 -11.87
C ALA A 123 -3.15 -10.16 -12.14
N MET A 124 -4.19 -10.42 -12.94
CA MET A 124 -4.54 -11.78 -13.36
C MET A 124 -3.43 -12.41 -14.18
N LEU A 125 -2.82 -11.66 -15.10
CA LEU A 125 -1.68 -12.13 -15.90
C LEU A 125 -0.45 -12.37 -15.02
N GLY A 126 -0.16 -11.44 -14.11
CA GLY A 126 0.95 -11.56 -13.16
C GLY A 126 0.77 -12.74 -12.21
N GLY A 127 -0.45 -13.00 -11.73
CA GLY A 127 -0.76 -14.12 -10.85
C GLY A 127 -0.60 -15.46 -11.55
N ARG A 128 -1.03 -15.57 -12.81
CA ARG A 128 -0.78 -16.77 -13.64
C ARG A 128 0.70 -17.02 -13.82
N ALA A 129 1.44 -15.99 -14.25
CA ALA A 129 2.88 -16.10 -14.45
C ALA A 129 3.61 -16.47 -13.14
N LEU A 130 3.14 -15.96 -12.00
CA LEU A 130 3.70 -16.29 -10.69
C LEU A 130 3.41 -17.75 -10.31
N LEU A 131 2.20 -18.26 -10.55
CA LEU A 131 1.87 -19.66 -10.33
C LEU A 131 2.72 -20.57 -11.24
N ASP A 132 2.86 -20.22 -12.51
CA ASP A 132 3.70 -20.95 -13.46
C ASP A 132 5.15 -21.04 -12.96
N MET A 133 5.69 -19.95 -12.40
CA MET A 133 7.02 -19.96 -11.78
C MET A 133 7.13 -20.92 -10.59
N PHE A 134 6.10 -20.99 -9.74
CA PHE A 134 6.05 -21.93 -8.62
C PHE A 134 5.93 -23.39 -9.08
N GLN A 135 5.25 -23.64 -10.19
CA GLN A 135 5.15 -24.97 -10.79
C GLN A 135 6.45 -25.38 -11.49
N ASP A 136 7.10 -24.44 -12.18
CA ASP A 136 8.39 -24.64 -12.84
C ASP A 136 9.51 -24.94 -11.84
N SER A 137 9.45 -24.33 -10.65
CA SER A 137 10.39 -24.60 -9.55
C SER A 137 10.10 -25.90 -8.79
N GLY A 138 8.99 -26.59 -9.10
CA GLY A 138 8.56 -27.80 -8.40
C GLY A 138 8.03 -27.55 -6.99
N GLN A 139 7.74 -26.29 -6.63
CA GLN A 139 7.19 -25.92 -5.32
C GLN A 139 5.67 -26.10 -5.24
N VAL A 140 4.99 -26.09 -6.39
CA VAL A 140 3.54 -26.30 -6.52
C VAL A 140 3.26 -27.36 -7.59
N ALA A 141 2.26 -28.22 -7.34
CA ALA A 141 1.87 -29.23 -8.31
C ALA A 141 1.32 -28.62 -9.61
N ARG A 142 1.67 -29.22 -10.76
CA ARG A 142 1.17 -28.82 -12.10
C ARG A 142 -0.33 -28.98 -12.27
N SER A 143 -0.99 -29.74 -11.40
CA SER A 143 -2.44 -29.94 -11.39
C SER A 143 -3.21 -28.80 -10.73
N VAL A 144 -2.53 -27.82 -10.13
CA VAL A 144 -3.17 -26.66 -9.51
C VAL A 144 -3.49 -25.63 -10.59
N ASP A 145 -4.78 -25.39 -10.82
CA ASP A 145 -5.25 -24.36 -11.75
C ASP A 145 -5.23 -22.97 -11.11
N TYR A 146 -4.91 -21.95 -11.89
CA TYR A 146 -4.92 -20.57 -11.38
C TYR A 146 -6.34 -20.05 -11.16
N SER A 147 -6.61 -19.54 -9.95
CA SER A 147 -7.88 -18.88 -9.61
C SER A 147 -7.67 -17.44 -9.17
N PHE A 148 -8.38 -16.51 -9.80
CA PHE A 148 -8.47 -15.13 -9.34
C PHE A 148 -9.81 -14.94 -8.65
N GLY A 149 -9.78 -14.92 -7.32
CA GLY A 149 -10.97 -14.95 -6.49
C GLY A 149 -11.26 -13.64 -5.77
N PRO A 150 -12.20 -13.68 -4.81
CA PRO A 150 -12.61 -12.51 -4.07
C PRO A 150 -11.52 -12.00 -3.12
N VAL A 151 -10.60 -12.84 -2.64
CA VAL A 151 -9.52 -12.40 -1.74
C VAL A 151 -8.59 -11.45 -2.48
N ALA A 152 -8.15 -11.80 -3.68
CA ALA A 152 -7.32 -10.94 -4.52
C ALA A 152 -8.01 -9.61 -4.82
N LEU A 153 -9.26 -9.67 -5.27
CA LEU A 153 -10.00 -8.49 -5.69
C LEU A 153 -10.26 -7.53 -4.51
N LEU A 154 -10.80 -8.05 -3.39
CA LEU A 154 -11.14 -7.24 -2.22
C LEU A 154 -9.89 -6.68 -1.56
N SER A 155 -8.85 -7.50 -1.35
CA SER A 155 -7.60 -7.04 -0.75
C SER A 155 -6.95 -5.93 -1.58
N GLY A 156 -6.86 -6.09 -2.90
CA GLY A 156 -6.30 -5.08 -3.79
C GLY A 156 -7.07 -3.77 -3.77
N VAL A 157 -8.40 -3.84 -3.83
CA VAL A 157 -9.28 -2.66 -3.78
C VAL A 157 -9.19 -1.99 -2.41
N ASP A 158 -9.41 -2.74 -1.33
CA ASP A 158 -9.46 -2.23 0.04
C ASP A 158 -8.12 -1.63 0.47
N ILE A 159 -7.02 -2.33 0.24
CA ILE A 159 -5.68 -1.85 0.61
C ILE A 159 -5.35 -0.58 -0.18
N THR A 160 -5.62 -0.54 -1.48
CA THR A 160 -5.31 0.63 -2.32
C THR A 160 -6.15 1.84 -1.93
N LEU A 161 -7.43 1.63 -1.59
CA LEU A 161 -8.33 2.66 -1.07
C LEU A 161 -7.87 3.19 0.28
N LEU A 162 -7.61 2.31 1.23
CA LEU A 162 -7.13 2.67 2.57
C LEU A 162 -5.79 3.41 2.48
N ALA A 163 -4.88 2.92 1.64
CA ALA A 163 -3.59 3.54 1.42
C ALA A 163 -3.72 4.94 0.81
N SER A 164 -4.53 5.08 -0.25
CA SER A 164 -4.72 6.36 -0.93
C SER A 164 -5.45 7.39 -0.07
N ALA A 165 -6.50 6.97 0.63
CA ALA A 165 -7.25 7.84 1.54
C ALA A 165 -6.40 8.25 2.76
N GLY A 166 -5.66 7.31 3.34
CA GLY A 166 -4.74 7.55 4.46
C GLY A 166 -3.60 8.49 4.06
N ALA A 167 -2.96 8.24 2.92
CA ALA A 167 -1.96 9.10 2.30
C ALA A 167 -2.48 10.53 2.08
N ALA A 168 -3.68 10.66 1.49
CA ALA A 168 -4.29 11.94 1.20
C ALA A 168 -4.55 12.73 2.48
N PHE A 169 -5.10 12.03 3.48
CA PHE A 169 -5.37 12.60 4.77
C PHE A 169 -4.09 13.10 5.45
N LEU A 170 -3.03 12.29 5.45
CA LEU A 170 -1.74 12.64 6.04
C LEU A 170 -1.08 13.82 5.32
N ALA A 171 -1.11 13.85 3.99
CA ALA A 171 -0.57 14.94 3.18
C ALA A 171 -1.22 16.29 3.54
N VAL A 172 -2.55 16.36 3.59
CA VAL A 172 -3.29 17.58 3.94
C VAL A 172 -3.11 17.96 5.41
N ARG A 173 -3.08 16.98 6.33
CA ARG A 173 -2.83 17.21 7.76
C ARG A 173 -1.42 17.74 8.02
N ARG A 174 -0.43 17.37 7.20
CA ARG A 174 0.94 17.91 7.31
C ARG A 174 1.01 19.39 7.00
N LEU A 175 0.19 19.89 6.06
CA LEU A 175 0.15 21.31 5.66
C LEU A 175 -0.62 22.20 6.65
N THR A 176 -1.61 21.64 7.35
CA THR A 176 -2.50 22.40 8.24
C THR A 176 -1.99 22.52 9.68
N ARG A 177 -1.04 21.69 10.13
CA ARG A 177 -0.49 21.75 11.50
C ARG A 177 0.84 22.51 11.58
N GLY A 178 0.77 23.75 12.05
CA GLY A 178 1.93 24.53 12.55
C GLY A 178 2.61 23.83 13.74
N GLY A 179 3.94 23.83 13.75
CA GLY A 179 4.74 23.03 14.67
C GLY A 179 5.06 23.73 15.99
N ARG A 180 4.70 23.09 17.11
CA ARG A 180 5.42 23.20 18.40
C ARG A 180 5.21 21.96 19.31
N GLU A 181 4.01 21.37 19.37
CA GLU A 181 3.77 20.12 20.13
C GLU A 181 4.26 18.83 19.45
N ARG A 182 4.54 18.88 18.14
CA ARG A 182 4.85 17.69 17.32
C ARG A 182 6.18 17.04 17.67
N THR A 183 7.13 17.76 18.26
CA THR A 183 8.50 17.26 18.47
C THR A 183 8.57 16.15 19.52
N ARG A 184 7.78 16.24 20.60
CA ARG A 184 7.77 15.22 21.67
C ARG A 184 7.06 13.95 21.23
N ALA A 185 5.89 14.07 20.61
CA ALA A 185 5.16 12.92 20.05
C ALA A 185 5.92 12.24 18.90
N LYS A 186 6.60 13.01 18.03
CA LYS A 186 7.41 12.46 16.93
C LYS A 186 8.64 11.70 17.45
N ARG A 187 9.29 12.21 18.52
CA ARG A 187 10.39 11.50 19.20
C ARG A 187 9.91 10.23 19.90
N PHE A 188 8.74 10.26 20.55
CA PHE A 188 8.15 9.07 21.17
C PHE A 188 7.77 8.02 20.12
N LEU A 189 7.09 8.40 19.04
CA LEU A 189 6.76 7.51 17.93
C LEU A 189 8.00 6.96 17.23
N ALA A 190 9.05 7.78 17.06
CA ALA A 190 10.31 7.31 16.50
C ALA A 190 11.00 6.30 17.43
N GLY A 191 11.05 6.58 18.74
CA GLY A 191 11.59 5.66 19.73
C GLY A 191 10.81 4.35 19.78
N ALA A 192 9.47 4.42 19.79
CA ALA A 192 8.61 3.25 19.74
C ALA A 192 8.87 2.43 18.48
N ALA A 193 8.88 3.06 17.29
CA ALA A 193 9.15 2.37 16.02
C ALA A 193 10.56 1.77 15.96
N LEU A 194 11.58 2.42 16.52
CA LEU A 194 12.92 1.85 16.60
C LEU A 194 12.97 0.64 17.53
N VAL A 195 12.28 0.70 18.69
CA VAL A 195 12.25 -0.40 19.66
C VAL A 195 11.47 -1.58 19.10
N THR A 196 10.26 -1.39 18.58
CA THR A 196 9.51 -2.48 17.93
C THR A 196 10.22 -2.99 16.67
N GLY A 197 10.88 -2.12 15.91
CA GLY A 197 11.65 -2.52 14.74
C GLY A 197 12.86 -3.38 15.10
N ALA A 198 13.66 -2.96 16.09
CA ALA A 198 14.81 -3.70 16.57
C ALA A 198 14.43 -5.02 17.24
N SER A 199 13.33 -5.03 18.01
CA SER A 199 12.83 -6.26 18.64
C SER A 199 12.23 -7.23 17.63
N ALA A 200 11.49 -6.77 16.62
CA ALA A 200 11.03 -7.63 15.53
C ALA A 200 12.20 -8.20 14.70
N ALA A 201 13.24 -7.39 14.45
CA ALA A 201 14.46 -7.89 13.79
C ALA A 201 15.23 -8.89 14.67
N GLY A 202 15.32 -8.65 15.97
CA GLY A 202 15.96 -9.54 16.93
C GLY A 202 15.17 -10.82 17.20
N ALA A 203 13.85 -10.81 17.06
CA ALA A 203 13.00 -11.98 17.23
C ALA A 203 13.34 -13.11 16.25
N THR A 204 14.00 -12.80 15.13
CA THR A 204 14.57 -13.80 14.19
C THR A 204 15.43 -14.84 14.90
N PHE A 205 16.14 -14.47 15.97
CA PHE A 205 16.98 -15.41 16.73
C PHE A 205 16.19 -16.36 17.66
N LEU A 206 14.89 -16.14 17.82
CA LEU A 206 14.00 -16.97 18.64
C LEU A 206 13.23 -18.01 17.81
N PHE A 207 13.19 -17.87 16.49
CA PHE A 207 12.48 -18.78 15.60
C PHE A 207 13.42 -19.86 15.06
N SER A 208 12.88 -21.07 14.92
CA SER A 208 13.63 -22.22 14.37
C SER A 208 13.81 -22.06 12.87
N ALA A 209 14.92 -22.55 12.28
CA ALA A 209 15.34 -22.33 10.87
C ALA A 209 14.25 -22.65 9.80
N THR A 210 13.25 -23.43 10.16
CA THR A 210 12.15 -23.89 9.30
C THR A 210 10.85 -23.10 9.47
N ASP A 211 10.80 -22.16 10.41
CA ASP A 211 9.58 -21.46 10.79
C ASP A 211 9.28 -20.31 9.82
N GLU A 212 8.07 -20.26 9.28
CA GLU A 212 7.64 -19.30 8.24
C GLU A 212 7.81 -17.84 8.69
N MET A 213 7.65 -17.61 10.01
CA MET A 213 7.81 -16.30 10.64
C MET A 213 9.26 -15.77 10.65
N LEU A 214 10.27 -16.59 10.35
CA LEU A 214 11.68 -16.19 10.34
C LEU A 214 11.99 -15.07 9.35
N MET A 215 11.42 -15.14 8.15
CA MET A 215 11.61 -14.11 7.13
C MET A 215 10.73 -12.90 7.40
N ALA A 216 9.62 -13.13 8.11
CA ALA A 216 8.62 -12.11 8.29
C ALA A 216 9.01 -11.04 9.32
N ALA A 217 9.48 -11.49 10.48
CA ALA A 217 9.87 -10.63 11.60
C ALA A 217 10.95 -9.58 11.23
N PRO A 218 12.08 -9.93 10.57
CA PRO A 218 13.12 -8.96 10.22
C PRO A 218 12.70 -7.98 9.13
N ALA A 219 11.81 -8.37 8.21
CA ALA A 219 11.27 -7.46 7.20
C ALA A 219 10.37 -6.37 7.85
N TYR A 220 9.45 -6.75 8.75
CA TYR A 220 8.67 -5.77 9.52
C TYR A 220 9.59 -4.91 10.40
N GLY A 221 10.62 -5.53 10.99
CA GLY A 221 11.65 -4.87 11.78
C GLY A 221 12.39 -3.78 11.00
N ALA A 222 12.85 -4.10 9.79
CA ALA A 222 13.57 -3.17 8.92
C ALA A 222 12.71 -1.97 8.49
N ILE A 223 11.43 -2.20 8.17
CA ILE A 223 10.49 -1.12 7.84
C ILE A 223 10.30 -0.19 9.03
N LEU A 224 10.04 -0.73 10.22
CA LEU A 224 9.85 0.06 11.44
C LEU A 224 11.12 0.83 11.84
N LEU A 225 12.29 0.22 11.69
CA LEU A 225 13.58 0.90 11.88
C LEU A 225 13.75 2.06 10.89
N SER A 226 13.46 1.84 9.60
CA SER A 226 13.51 2.88 8.57
C SER A 226 12.55 4.04 8.89
N VAL A 227 11.33 3.73 9.33
CA VAL A 227 10.36 4.74 9.80
C VAL A 227 10.88 5.49 11.01
N GLY A 228 11.47 4.80 11.99
CA GLY A 228 12.09 5.38 13.18
C GLY A 228 13.20 6.38 12.82
N PHE A 229 14.14 5.97 11.96
CA PHE A 229 15.22 6.84 11.47
C PHE A 229 14.69 8.01 10.64
N ALA A 230 13.71 7.80 9.75
CA ALA A 230 13.09 8.87 8.96
C ALA A 230 12.32 9.88 9.83
N LEU A 231 11.77 9.47 10.97
CA LEU A 231 11.13 10.38 11.91
C LEU A 231 12.16 11.22 12.70
N LEU A 232 13.35 10.67 12.96
CA LEU A 232 14.46 11.34 13.65
C LEU A 232 15.33 12.20 12.74
N SER A 233 15.26 12.03 11.42
CA SER A 233 16.10 12.79 10.50
C SER A 233 15.91 14.30 10.68
N PRO A 234 17.00 15.08 10.70
CA PRO A 234 16.91 16.54 10.60
C PRO A 234 16.23 16.90 9.27
N ARG A 235 15.51 18.03 9.26
CA ARG A 235 14.80 18.53 8.08
C ARG A 235 15.72 19.30 7.17
#